data_AF-A0A662YSK6-F1
#
_entry.id   AF-A0A662YSK6-F1
#
_cell.length_a   1.000
_cell.length_b   1.000
_cell.length_c   1.000
_cell.angle_alpha   90.00
_cell.angle_beta   90.00
_cell.angle_gamma   90.00
#
_symmetry.space_group_name_H-M   'P 1'
#
loop_
_entity.id
_entity.type
_entity.pdbx_description
1 polymer ?
#
loop_
_entity_poly.entity_id
_entity_poly.type
_entity_poly.pdbx_seq_one_letter_code
_entity_poly.pdbx_strand_id
1 'polypeptide(L)' 'MLTTNFLKVIHRSRLEPMKKYTHPQTESQEIGWNTTPLIDSDRTDRRLNSYRKNTELTNYMEAAWRLNKPIFP' A
#
# COMPACT_ATOMS: atom_id res chain seq x y z
N MET A 1 31.06 -17.20 -8.24
CA MET A 1 31.14 -15.75 -8.52
C MET A 1 29.89 -15.17 -9.17
N LEU A 2 29.26 -15.82 -10.17
CA LEU A 2 28.04 -15.29 -10.83
C LEU A 2 26.81 -15.20 -9.89
N THR A 3 26.61 -16.20 -9.04
CA THR A 3 25.46 -16.29 -8.12
C THR A 3 25.45 -15.18 -7.05
N THR A 4 26.63 -14.82 -6.54
CA THR A 4 26.78 -13.77 -5.52
C THR A 4 26.52 -12.38 -6.07
N ASN A 5 26.89 -12.11 -7.34
CA ASN A 5 26.61 -10.83 -7.98
C ASN A 5 25.13 -10.68 -8.32
N PHE A 6 24.48 -11.75 -8.79
CA PHE A 6 23.04 -11.75 -9.05
C PHE A 6 22.21 -11.47 -7.80
N LEU A 7 22.54 -12.12 -6.68
CA LEU A 7 21.90 -11.82 -5.39
C LEU A 7 22.09 -10.37 -4.97
N LYS A 8 23.29 -9.80 -5.11
CA LYS A 8 23.55 -8.38 -4.82
C LYS A 8 22.68 -7.45 -5.66
N VAL A 9 22.47 -7.77 -6.95
CA VAL A 9 21.60 -6.98 -7.84
C VAL A 9 20.14 -7.06 -7.38
N ILE A 10 19.64 -8.23 -6.99
CA ILE A 10 18.28 -8.39 -6.45
C ILE A 10 18.12 -7.62 -5.13
N HIS A 11 19.08 -7.73 -4.22
CA HIS A 11 19.04 -6.99 -2.96
C HIS A 11 19.05 -5.48 -3.21
N ARG A 12 19.91 -5.01 -4.13
CA ARG A 12 19.94 -3.60 -4.55
C ARG A 12 18.62 -3.18 -5.20
N SER A 13 18.00 -4.01 -6.05
CA SER A 13 16.76 -3.67 -6.75
C SER A 13 15.54 -3.63 -5.83
N ARG A 14 15.58 -4.28 -4.66
CA ARG A 14 14.54 -4.21 -3.62
C ARG A 14 14.63 -2.98 -2.71
N LEU A 15 15.73 -2.24 -2.72
CA LEU A 15 15.84 -1.02 -1.92
C LEU A 15 14.83 0.04 -2.39
N GLU A 16 14.56 1.02 -1.54
CA GLU A 16 13.77 2.19 -1.94
C GLU A 16 14.50 3.00 -3.03
N PRO A 17 13.78 3.66 -3.94
CA PRO A 17 14.39 4.48 -4.99
C PRO A 17 15.37 5.54 -4.45
N MET A 18 15.01 6.23 -3.36
CA MET A 18 15.86 7.23 -2.70
C MET A 18 17.17 6.65 -2.13
N LYS A 19 17.19 5.35 -1.81
CA LYS A 19 18.41 4.67 -1.34
C LYS A 19 19.32 4.21 -2.50
N LYS A 20 18.82 4.20 -3.74
CA LYS A 20 19.56 3.77 -4.93
C LYS A 20 20.09 4.93 -5.76
N TYR A 21 19.33 6.02 -5.84
CA TYR A 21 19.64 7.18 -6.69
C TYR A 21 19.46 8.47 -5.89
N THR A 22 20.26 9.48 -6.23
CA THR A 22 20.23 10.79 -5.56
C THR A 22 19.01 11.63 -6.00
N HIS A 23 18.50 11.38 -7.20
CA HIS A 23 17.36 12.07 -7.80
C HIS A 23 16.52 11.06 -8.61
N PRO A 24 15.22 11.34 -8.82
CA PRO A 24 14.38 10.50 -9.66
C PRO A 24 14.96 10.39 -11.07
N GLN A 25 14.84 9.21 -11.66
CA GLN A 25 15.33 8.90 -13.00
C GLN A 25 14.20 8.89 -14.04
N THR A 26 12.94 8.81 -13.59
CA THR A 26 11.75 8.78 -14.44
C THR A 26 10.61 9.56 -13.80
N GLU A 27 9.69 10.06 -14.62
CA GLU A 27 8.46 10.77 -14.20
C GLU A 27 7.67 10.00 -13.13
N SER A 28 7.52 8.68 -13.33
CA SER A 28 6.81 7.84 -12.37
C SER A 28 7.51 7.75 -11.01
N GLN A 29 8.84 7.90 -10.97
CA GLN A 29 9.57 7.96 -9.70
C GLN A 29 9.36 9.29 -8.99
N GLU A 30 9.09 10.39 -9.70
CA GLU A 30 8.87 11.71 -9.08
C GLU A 30 7.64 11.71 -8.16
N ILE A 31 6.54 11.10 -8.61
CA ILE A 31 5.27 11.02 -7.87
C ILE A 31 5.46 10.37 -6.49
N GLY A 32 6.31 9.35 -6.40
CA GLY A 32 6.59 8.60 -5.17
C GLY A 32 7.96 8.91 -4.57
N TRP A 33 8.67 9.95 -5.05
CA TRP A 33 10.05 10.20 -4.64
C TRP A 33 10.12 10.63 -3.19
N ASN A 34 9.29 11.58 -2.80
CA ASN A 34 9.13 11.98 -1.40
C ASN A 34 7.76 11.53 -0.88
N THR A 35 7.75 10.51 -0.03
CA THR A 35 6.53 9.99 0.58
C THR A 35 6.19 10.64 1.91
N THR A 36 7.06 11.50 2.44
CA THR A 36 6.72 12.25 3.65
C THR A 36 5.63 13.27 3.33
N PRO A 37 4.51 13.24 4.06
CA PRO A 37 3.43 14.18 3.82
C PRO A 37 3.90 15.60 4.20
N LEU A 38 3.41 16.60 3.47
CA LEU A 38 3.72 18.01 3.77
C LEU A 38 3.08 18.49 5.08
N ILE A 39 2.03 17.81 5.53
CA ILE A 39 1.32 18.07 6.78
C ILE A 39 1.21 16.74 7.52
N ASP A 40 1.61 16.73 8.79
CA ASP A 40 1.46 15.57 9.64
C ASP A 40 -0.03 15.24 9.79
N SER A 41 -0.43 14.09 9.23
CA SER A 41 -1.80 13.62 9.37
C SER A 41 -1.95 12.90 10.70
N ASP A 42 -2.54 13.55 11.71
CA ASP A 42 -2.99 12.85 12.91
C ASP A 42 -4.22 12.01 12.53
N ARG A 43 -4.02 10.70 12.40
CA ARG A 43 -5.09 9.74 12.09
C ARG A 43 -5.89 9.31 13.33
N THR A 44 -5.50 9.77 14.52
CA THR A 44 -6.16 9.44 15.78
C THR A 44 -7.29 10.42 16.12
N ASP A 45 -7.23 11.65 15.60
CA ASP A 45 -8.29 12.62 15.78
C ASP A 45 -9.59 12.16 15.09
N ARG A 46 -10.58 11.76 15.90
CA ARG A 46 -11.90 11.32 15.42
C ARG A 46 -12.73 12.45 14.81
N ARG A 47 -12.40 13.72 15.05
CA ARG A 47 -13.11 14.88 14.49
C ARG A 47 -12.81 15.04 13.00
N LEU A 48 -11.59 14.70 12.60
CA LEU A 48 -11.12 14.84 11.22
C LEU A 48 -11.16 13.51 10.46
N ASN A 49 -11.07 12.37 11.16
CA ASN A 49 -10.97 11.06 10.54
C ASN A 49 -12.26 10.25 10.61
N SER A 50 -13.08 10.36 9.56
CA SER A 50 -14.32 9.60 9.38
C SER A 50 -14.14 8.39 8.45
N TYR A 51 -13.22 7.48 8.81
CA TYR A 51 -13.01 6.25 8.02
C TYR A 51 -14.25 5.36 8.05
N ARG A 52 -14.55 4.74 6.91
CA ARG A 52 -15.56 3.68 6.85
C ARG A 52 -15.09 2.51 7.70
N LYS A 53 -15.94 2.08 8.64
CA LYS A 53 -15.72 0.92 9.47
C LYS A 53 -16.89 -0.02 9.31
N ASN A 54 -16.60 -1.30 9.13
CA ASN A 54 -17.64 -2.31 9.15
C ASN A 54 -18.13 -2.48 10.60
N THR A 55 -19.45 -2.55 10.75
CA THR A 55 -20.08 -2.93 12.01
C THR A 55 -20.42 -4.41 12.00
N GLU A 56 -20.78 -4.96 13.15
CA GLU A 56 -21.29 -6.34 13.24
C GLU A 56 -22.46 -6.58 12.29
N LEU A 57 -23.36 -5.59 12.15
CA LEU A 57 -24.48 -5.65 11.24
C LEU A 57 -24.03 -5.68 9.77
N THR A 58 -23.07 -4.82 9.39
CA THR A 58 -22.53 -4.83 8.01
C THR A 58 -21.83 -6.15 7.70
N ASN A 59 -21.06 -6.71 8.64
CA ASN A 59 -20.40 -8.01 8.49
C ASN A 59 -21.40 -9.15 8.40
N TYR A 60 -22.45 -9.13 9.24
CA TYR A 60 -23.54 -10.12 9.19
C TYR A 60 -24.25 -10.10 7.84
N MET A 61 -24.63 -8.91 7.37
CA MET A 61 -25.29 -8.75 6.07
C MET A 61 -24.38 -9.18 4.92
N GLU A 62 -23.07 -8.89 4.99
CA GLU A 62 -22.10 -9.38 4.01
C GLU A 62 -22.06 -10.91 3.97
N ALA A 63 -22.01 -11.58 5.13
CA ALA A 63 -22.02 -13.04 5.22
C ALA A 63 -23.34 -13.64 4.69
N ALA A 64 -24.48 -13.04 5.08
CA ALA A 64 -25.80 -13.45 4.60
C ALA A 64 -25.91 -13.30 3.07
N TRP A 65 -25.40 -12.20 2.51
CA TRP A 65 -25.37 -12.00 1.06
C TRP A 65 -24.44 -12.96 0.34
N ARG A 66 -23.30 -13.33 0.92
CA ARG A 66 -22.42 -14.36 0.35
C ARG A 66 -23.08 -15.73 0.30
N LEU A 67 -23.87 -16.08 1.32
CA LEU A 67 -24.62 -17.34 1.38
C LEU A 67 -25.82 -17.35 0.41
N ASN A 68 -26.50 -16.21 0.26
CA ASN A 68 -27.65 -16.04 -0.63
C ASN A 68 -27.27 -15.74 -2.09
N LYS A 69 -25.98 -15.79 -2.45
CA LYS A 69 -25.60 -15.74 -3.87
C LYS A 69 -26.20 -16.98 -4.55
N PRO A 70 -27.01 -16.83 -5.61
CA PRO A 70 -27.39 -17.98 -6.40
C PRO A 70 -26.10 -18.62 -6.93
N ILE A 71 -25.84 -19.86 -6.51
CA ILE A 71 -24.79 -20.70 -7.08
C ILE A 71 -25.33 -21.21 -8.40
N PHE A 72 -25.27 -20.41 -9.46
CA PHE A 72 -25.45 -20.89 -10.83
C PHE A 72 -24.61 -20.03 -11.78
N PRO A 73 -24.03 -20.68 -12.80
CA PRO A 73 -22.59 -20.97 -12.93
C PRO A 73 -21.71 -19.75 -13.18
#